data_AF-A0A327NL60-F1
#
_entry.id   AF-A0A327NL60-F1
#
_cell.length_a   1.000
_cell.length_b   1.000
_cell.length_c   1.000
_cell.angle_alpha   90.00
_cell.angle_beta   90.00
_cell.angle_gamma   90.00
#
_symmetry.space_group_name_H-M   'P 1'
#
loop_
_entity.id
_entity.type
_entity.pdbx_description
1 polymer ?
#
loop_
_entity_poly.entity_id
_entity_poly.type
_entity_poly.pdbx_seq_one_letter_code
_entity_poly.pdbx_strand_id
1 'polypeptide(L)'
;MNWQDYIHSDESVLVGKPVIKGTRLSVEFLLERLADGWTEQDLLDNYPRLSKEALQAVFAYVHTAMKDNLVFFPTTNLRQAS
;
A
#
# COMPACT_ATOMS: atom_id res chain seq x y z
N MET A 1 3.84 -11.45 7.99
CA MET A 1 4.08 -10.42 9.03
C MET A 1 2.75 -9.83 9.47
N ASN A 2 2.68 -9.25 10.66
CA ASN A 2 1.51 -8.49 11.13
C ASN A 2 1.66 -7.04 10.68
N TRP A 3 0.95 -6.62 9.63
CA TRP A 3 1.14 -5.29 9.04
C TRP A 3 0.62 -4.17 9.95
N GLN A 4 -0.34 -4.48 10.83
CA GLN A 4 -0.95 -3.60 11.81
C GLN A 4 0.06 -3.03 12.81
N ASP A 5 1.22 -3.67 12.95
CA ASP A 5 2.31 -3.16 13.79
C ASP A 5 2.96 -1.91 13.16
N TYR A 6 2.87 -1.73 11.83
CA TYR A 6 3.54 -0.68 11.07
C TYR A 6 2.60 0.31 10.39
N ILE A 7 1.36 -0.09 10.09
CA ILE A 7 0.38 0.74 9.39
C ILE A 7 -0.82 1.00 10.31
N HIS A 8 -1.36 2.22 10.26
CA HIS A 8 -2.61 2.57 10.92
C HIS A 8 -3.49 3.43 10.01
N SER A 9 -4.77 3.53 10.35
CA SER A 9 -5.72 4.46 9.75
C SER A 9 -6.35 5.30 10.87
N ASP A 10 -6.43 6.60 10.66
CA ASP A 10 -7.01 7.57 11.59
C ASP A 10 -7.68 8.67 10.76
N GLU A 11 -8.95 8.98 11.01
CA GLU A 11 -9.68 10.01 10.26
C GLU A 11 -9.01 11.39 10.32
N SER A 12 -8.30 11.69 11.41
CA SER A 12 -7.53 12.92 11.57
C SER A 12 -6.24 12.96 10.72
N VAL A 13 -5.79 11.80 10.21
CA VAL A 13 -4.57 11.65 9.41
C VAL A 13 -4.92 11.28 7.98
N LEU A 14 -4.66 12.21 7.05
CA LEU A 14 -4.95 12.01 5.61
C LEU A 14 -6.37 11.49 5.34
N VAL A 15 -7.35 11.95 6.12
CA VAL A 15 -8.77 11.59 5.96
C VAL A 15 -8.99 10.07 6.04
N GLY A 16 -8.30 9.40 6.96
CA GLY A 16 -8.47 7.96 7.21
C GLY A 16 -7.66 7.05 6.30
N LYS A 17 -6.85 7.58 5.38
CA LYS A 17 -6.00 6.76 4.52
C LYS A 17 -5.02 5.92 5.35
N PRO A 18 -4.77 4.65 4.98
CA PRO A 18 -3.74 3.83 5.62
C PRO A 18 -2.36 4.47 5.47
N VAL A 19 -1.68 4.68 6.60
CA VAL A 19 -0.39 5.38 6.68
C VAL A 19 0.63 4.59 7.50
N ILE A 20 1.90 4.75 7.16
CA ILE A 20 3.00 4.23 7.99
C ILE A 20 3.02 4.99 9.32
N LYS A 21 2.98 4.26 10.44
CA LYS A 21 3.00 4.81 11.80
C LYS A 21 4.20 5.73 12.00
N GLY A 22 3.94 6.88 12.65
CA GLY A 22 4.98 7.89 12.91
C GLY A 22 5.38 8.71 11.67
N THR A 23 4.67 8.56 10.56
CA THR A 23 4.89 9.33 9.33
C THR A 23 3.58 9.90 8.78
N ARG A 24 3.66 10.60 7.64
CA ARG A 24 2.50 10.97 6.82
C ARG A 24 2.58 10.34 5.43
N LEU A 25 3.24 9.19 5.31
CA LEU A 25 3.37 8.43 4.06
C LEU A 25 2.21 7.44 3.99
N SER A 26 1.31 7.63 3.03
CA SER A 26 0.22 6.69 2.80
C SER A 26 0.72 5.45 2.05
N VAL A 27 0.02 4.33 2.22
CA VAL A 27 0.25 3.10 1.45
C VAL A 27 0.11 3.39 -0.05
N GLU A 28 -0.94 4.11 -0.44
CA GLU A 28 -1.18 4.54 -1.83
C GLU A 28 0.01 5.31 -2.41
N PHE A 29 0.54 6.29 -1.69
CA PHE A 29 1.66 7.11 -2.15
C PHE A 29 2.93 6.27 -2.40
N LEU A 30 3.24 5.33 -1.51
CA LEU A 30 4.40 4.46 -1.66
C LEU A 30 4.24 3.53 -2.87
N LEU A 31 3.05 2.98 -3.08
CA LEU A 31 2.74 2.16 -4.26
C LEU A 31 2.77 2.97 -5.56
N GLU A 32 2.31 4.23 -5.54
CA GLU A 32 2.38 5.14 -6.68
C GLU A 32 3.84 5.37 -7.11
N ARG A 33 4.74 5.65 -6.16
CA ARG A 33 6.17 5.81 -6.47
C ARG A 33 6.79 4.54 -7.06
N LEU A 34 6.48 3.38 -6.49
CA LEU A 34 6.94 2.10 -7.04
C LEU A 34 6.38 1.86 -8.45
N ALA A 35 5.12 2.19 -8.70
CA ALA A 35 4.49 2.09 -10.01
C ALA A 35 5.12 3.05 -11.05
N ASP A 36 5.57 4.22 -10.60
CA ASP A 36 6.32 5.19 -11.41
C ASP A 36 7.78 4.76 -11.68
N GLY A 37 8.19 3.59 -11.20
CA GLY A 37 9.51 3.00 -11.46
C GLY A 37 10.56 3.28 -10.39
N TRP A 38 10.18 3.81 -9.22
CA TRP A 38 11.10 3.95 -8.10
C TRP A 38 11.50 2.58 -7.54
N THR A 39 12.74 2.47 -7.06
CA THR A 39 13.19 1.29 -6.32
C THR A 39 12.85 1.40 -4.84
N GLU A 40 12.87 0.27 -4.11
CA GLU A 40 12.78 0.29 -2.65
C GLU A 40 13.89 1.14 -2.02
N GLN A 41 15.09 1.14 -2.62
CA GLN A 41 16.21 1.92 -2.14
C GLN A 41 15.94 3.43 -2.28
N ASP A 42 15.38 3.86 -3.42
CA ASP A 42 15.00 5.26 -3.62
C ASP A 42 14.01 5.73 -2.54
N LEU A 43 13.05 4.89 -2.17
CA LEU A 43 12.10 5.20 -1.09
C LEU A 43 12.81 5.32 0.27
N LEU A 44 13.68 4.38 0.60
CA LEU A 44 14.40 4.38 1.89
C LEU A 44 15.36 5.58 2.00
N ASP A 45 15.99 5.97 0.89
CA ASP A 45 16.93 7.10 0.84
C ASP A 45 16.20 8.45 0.94
N ASN A 46 15.04 8.59 0.26
CA ASN A 46 14.27 9.83 0.27
C ASN A 46 13.36 9.98 1.51
N TYR A 47 13.04 8.87 2.19
CA TYR A 47 12.18 8.88 3.37
C TYR A 47 12.85 8.18 4.56
N PRO A 48 13.79 8.83 5.28
CA PRO A 48 14.58 8.18 6.34
C PRO A 48 13.79 7.63 7.55
N ARG A 49 12.51 7.97 7.67
CA ARG A 49 11.61 7.43 8.70
C ARG A 49 10.85 6.18 8.25
N LEU A 50 10.94 5.82 6.97
CA LEU A 50 10.43 4.58 6.43
C LEU A 50 11.45 3.48 6.72
N SER A 51 11.09 2.50 7.53
CA SER A 51 11.93 1.30 7.70
C SER A 51 11.65 0.29 6.61
N LYS A 52 12.60 -0.64 6.40
CA LYS A 52 12.43 -1.75 5.46
C LYS A 52 11.24 -2.64 5.83
N GLU A 53 11.02 -2.88 7.12
CA GLU A 53 9.91 -3.66 7.65
C GLU A 53 8.57 -2.94 7.43
N ALA A 54 8.54 -1.61 7.61
CA ALA A 54 7.37 -0.81 7.30
C ALA A 54 7.05 -0.86 5.80
N LEU A 55 8.06 -0.82 4.93
CA LEU A 55 7.87 -0.99 3.49
C LEU A 55 7.37 -2.40 3.14
N GLN A 56 7.89 -3.45 3.78
CA GLN A 56 7.35 -4.80 3.63
C GLN A 56 5.89 -4.91 4.09
N ALA A 57 5.51 -4.18 5.15
CA ALA A 57 4.15 -4.15 5.67
C ALA A 57 3.15 -3.55 4.65
N VAL A 58 3.60 -2.67 3.75
CA VAL A 58 2.78 -2.15 2.64
C VAL A 58 2.26 -3.30 1.77
N PHE A 59 3.15 -4.20 1.35
CA PHE A 59 2.77 -5.34 0.52
C PHE A 59 1.86 -6.31 1.29
N ALA A 60 2.15 -6.54 2.58
CA ALA A 60 1.31 -7.39 3.41
C ALA A 60 -0.11 -6.82 3.59
N TYR A 61 -0.25 -5.50 3.77
CA TYR A 61 -1.54 -4.82 3.83
C TYR A 61 -2.33 -5.00 2.52
N VAL A 62 -1.70 -4.77 1.38
CA VAL A 62 -2.35 -4.93 0.06
C VAL A 62 -2.77 -6.38 -0.18
N HIS A 63 -1.90 -7.34 0.15
CA HIS A 63 -2.23 -8.77 0.04
C HIS A 63 -3.45 -9.14 0.89
N THR A 64 -3.55 -8.63 2.13
CA THR A 64 -4.75 -8.80 2.96
C THR A 64 -5.98 -8.18 2.31
N ALA A 65 -5.90 -6.94 1.83
CA ALA A 65 -7.02 -6.27 1.17
C ALA A 65 -7.52 -7.03 -0.07
N MET A 66 -6.60 -7.61 -0.86
CA MET A 66 -6.97 -8.47 -2.00
C MET A 66 -7.67 -9.76 -1.55
N LYS A 67 -7.14 -10.42 -0.52
CA LYS A 67 -7.72 -11.64 0.05
C LYS A 67 -9.13 -11.41 0.59
N ASP A 68 -9.37 -10.23 1.15
CA ASP A 68 -10.65 -9.83 1.74
C ASP A 68 -11.61 -9.21 0.70
N ASN A 69 -11.31 -9.36 -0.59
CA ASN A 69 -12.13 -8.86 -1.71
C ASN A 69 -12.40 -7.35 -1.69
N LEU A 70 -11.51 -6.56 -1.08
CA LEU A 70 -11.59 -5.09 -1.04
C LEU A 70 -11.00 -4.43 -2.31
N VAL A 71 -10.40 -5.23 -3.19
CA VAL A 71 -9.83 -4.78 -4.46
C VAL A 71 -10.80 -5.11 -5.59
N PHE A 72 -10.95 -4.17 -6.53
CA PHE A 72 -11.73 -4.40 -7.73
C PHE A 72 -11.02 -5.40 -8.65
N PHE A 73 -11.71 -6.49 -8.99
CA PHE A 73 -11.28 -7.45 -9.99
C PHE A 73 -12.12 -7.25 -11.25
N PRO A 74 -11.55 -6.76 -12.36
CA PRO A 74 -12.32 -6.64 -13.61
C PRO A 74 -12.71 -8.04 -14.09
N THR A 75 -14.01 -8.32 -14.13
CA THR A 75 -14.52 -9.51 -14.80
C THR A 75 -14.53 -9.25 -16.31
N THR A 76 -13.52 -9.77 -17.01
CA THR A 76 -13.58 -9.83 -18.47
C THR A 76 -14.62 -10.87 -18.88
N ASN A 77 -15.82 -10.43 -19.25
CA ASN A 77 -16.79 -11.27 -19.94
C ASN A 77 -16.29 -11.56 -21.37
N LEU A 78 -15.47 -12.60 -21.55
CA LEU A 78 -15.22 -13.22 -22.85
C LEU A 78 -16.33 -14.23 -23.18
N ARG A 79 -17.57 -13.75 -23.25
CA ARG A 79 -18.75 -14.41 -23.86
C ARG A 79 -19.63 -13.25 -24.31
N GLN A 80 -19.96 -13.00 -25.58
CA GLN A 80 -20.07 -13.83 -26.77
C GLN A 80 -19.75 -12.95 -28.00
N ALA A 81 -18.87 -13.42 -28.88
CA ALA A 81 -18.90 -13.02 -30.28
C ALA A 81 -19.18 -14.33 -31.03
N SER A 82 -20.45 -14.55 -31.34
CA SER A 82 -20.93 -15.57 -32.28
C SER A 82 -21.32 -14.89 -33.57
#